data_AF-A0A2K3J922-F1
#
_entry.id   AF-A0A2K3J922-F1
#
_cell.length_a   1.000
_cell.length_b   1.000
_cell.length_c   1.000
_cell.angle_alpha   90.00
_cell.angle_beta   90.00
_cell.angle_gamma   90.00
#
_symmetry.space_group_name_H-M   'P 1'
#
loop_
_entity.id
_entity.type
_entity.pdbx_description
1 polymer ?
#
loop_
_entity_poly.entity_id
_entity_poly.type
_entity_poly.pdbx_seq_one_letter_code
_entity_poly.pdbx_strand_id
1 'polypeptide(L)'
;VRRKYGTPYWVKPINDEGFIPTRNYSEGYFEHGEDINAETMQERIVDGGGACYNCVIACWNKSSVKRGPFKGITLIGPEYETIALMGSNLGLKSIEDVAYLCDRCNELGMDTISMGGILGFTIEAYNKKIISKKDLNGADVGWGKPVEILKLIEDIAHRRTKITTLLGEGVKTAAEKLEAESFAVHCKGMDIPGYDPRGTFGMGLAYATSDRGACHQRAWTVRAELNDPELERFSFDKKAGIVKNVQDERAAFFSLVLCDFAPISEEDCVDMWDLATGFNHTVESYLKCGERIWNLIRLFNLREGLQPGSDKLPPRLFNESFTKGPVKGIVLTKNRFEQSLKEYYSLRCWDEKGLPKKEKLKQLDLLEYANLIGV
;
A
#
# COMPACT_ATOMS: atom_id res chain seq x y z
N VAL A 1 22.10 -3.05 -4.62
CA VAL A 1 21.14 -2.11 -4.00
C VAL A 1 20.43 -2.73 -2.81
N ARG A 2 19.57 -3.76 -3.00
CA ARG A 2 18.71 -4.31 -1.93
C ARG A 2 19.45 -4.78 -0.66
N ARG A 3 20.60 -5.47 -0.80
CA ARG A 3 21.44 -5.88 0.35
C ARG A 3 21.98 -4.71 1.16
N LYS A 4 22.27 -3.57 0.50
CA LYS A 4 22.86 -2.40 1.15
C LYS A 4 21.78 -1.53 1.80
N TYR A 5 20.71 -1.24 1.08
CA TYR A 5 19.74 -0.22 1.48
C TYR A 5 18.40 -0.79 1.94
N GLY A 6 18.10 -2.06 1.68
CA GLY A 6 16.78 -2.64 1.89
C GLY A 6 15.71 -2.03 0.96
N THR A 7 14.47 -2.01 1.43
CA THR A 7 13.40 -1.26 0.75
C THR A 7 13.50 0.26 0.88
N PRO A 8 14.07 0.87 1.96
CA PRO A 8 14.25 2.32 2.08
C PRO A 8 14.87 3.02 0.88
N TYR A 9 15.59 2.29 0.01
CA TYR A 9 16.04 2.78 -1.31
C TYR A 9 14.95 3.58 -2.05
N TRP A 10 13.69 3.19 -1.93
CA TRP A 10 12.58 3.86 -2.63
C TRP A 10 12.21 5.24 -2.09
N VAL A 11 12.65 5.64 -0.90
CA VAL A 11 12.30 6.96 -0.34
C VAL A 11 12.74 8.08 -1.28
N LYS A 12 14.02 8.06 -1.69
CA LYS A 12 14.58 9.12 -2.51
C LYS A 12 13.97 9.19 -3.92
N PRO A 13 13.93 8.10 -4.72
CA PRO A 13 13.32 8.15 -6.05
C PRO A 13 11.86 8.58 -6.03
N ILE A 14 11.07 8.12 -5.05
CA ILE A 14 9.64 8.43 -5.01
C ILE A 14 9.38 9.87 -4.55
N ASN A 15 10.21 10.40 -3.63
CA ASN A 15 10.16 11.80 -3.26
C ASN A 15 10.62 12.72 -4.40
N ASP A 16 11.73 12.39 -5.05
CA ASP A 16 12.30 13.15 -6.18
C ASP A 16 11.34 13.20 -7.36
N GLU A 17 10.62 12.11 -7.62
CA GLU A 17 9.60 12.01 -8.66
C GLU A 17 8.25 12.61 -8.24
N GLY A 18 8.12 13.10 -7.00
CA GLY A 18 6.98 13.91 -6.54
C GLY A 18 5.70 13.15 -6.19
N PHE A 19 5.81 11.91 -5.71
CA PHE A 19 4.61 11.14 -5.31
C PHE A 19 4.78 10.31 -4.03
N ILE A 20 5.65 10.74 -3.12
CA ILE A 20 5.69 10.21 -1.76
C ILE A 20 4.54 10.85 -0.95
N PRO A 21 3.69 10.06 -0.25
CA PRO A 21 2.59 10.63 0.50
C PRO A 21 3.13 11.54 1.60
N THR A 22 2.66 12.78 1.59
CA THR A 22 3.09 13.80 2.54
C THR A 22 1.87 14.44 3.18
N ARG A 23 1.82 14.43 4.53
CA ARG A 23 0.74 15.01 5.33
C ARG A 23 -0.67 14.54 4.91
N ASN A 24 -0.97 13.26 5.14
CA ASN A 24 -2.21 12.60 4.71
C ASN A 24 -2.49 12.71 3.20
N TYR A 25 -1.49 12.48 2.35
CA TYR A 25 -1.63 12.62 0.89
C TYR A 25 -2.08 14.03 0.45
N SER A 26 -1.83 15.09 1.22
CA SER A 26 -2.11 16.46 0.75
C SER A 26 -1.03 16.96 -0.21
N GLU A 27 0.18 16.42 -0.10
CA GLU A 27 1.32 16.71 -0.99
C GLU A 27 2.02 15.42 -1.43
N GLY A 28 2.71 15.47 -2.58
CA GLY A 28 3.50 14.38 -3.14
C GLY A 28 5.01 14.55 -2.94
N TYR A 29 5.43 15.65 -2.29
CA TYR A 29 6.83 15.98 -2.08
C TYR A 29 7.07 16.41 -0.63
N PHE A 30 8.04 15.76 0.01
CA PHE A 30 8.45 16.07 1.37
C PHE A 30 9.79 16.79 1.39
N GLU A 31 9.80 17.98 1.96
CA GLU A 31 10.99 18.83 2.02
C GLU A 31 12.14 18.24 2.85
N HIS A 32 11.84 17.30 3.75
CA HIS A 32 12.81 16.55 4.55
C HIS A 32 13.04 15.13 4.01
N GLY A 33 12.74 14.87 2.73
CA GLY A 33 12.92 13.55 2.13
C GLY A 33 14.36 13.02 2.23
N GLU A 34 15.36 13.91 2.15
CA GLU A 34 16.77 13.55 2.35
C GLU A 34 17.07 13.12 3.80
N ASP A 35 16.37 13.67 4.80
CA ASP A 35 16.58 13.35 6.22
C ASP A 35 16.04 11.97 6.64
N ILE A 36 15.22 11.35 5.78
CA ILE A 36 14.58 10.06 6.01
C ILE A 36 14.88 9.02 4.91
N ASN A 37 15.78 9.32 3.99
CA ASN A 37 16.13 8.40 2.90
C ASN A 37 17.04 7.25 3.34
N ALA A 38 17.34 6.35 2.41
CA ALA A 38 18.15 5.17 2.67
C ALA A 38 19.59 5.51 3.07
N GLU A 39 20.23 6.47 2.40
CA GLU A 39 21.59 6.92 2.69
C GLU A 39 21.69 7.45 4.12
N THR A 40 20.81 8.38 4.48
CA THR A 40 20.72 8.97 5.81
C THR A 40 20.41 7.91 6.87
N MET A 41 19.54 6.95 6.56
CA MET A 41 19.25 5.82 7.44
C MET A 41 20.50 4.97 7.68
N GLN A 42 21.23 4.60 6.63
CA GLN A 42 22.47 3.81 6.72
C GLN A 42 23.53 4.51 7.57
N GLU A 43 23.69 5.82 7.41
CA GLU A 43 24.68 6.60 8.15
C GLU A 43 24.32 6.78 9.63
N ARG A 44 23.04 6.97 9.95
CA ARG A 44 22.63 7.39 11.29
C ARG A 44 22.22 6.26 12.21
N ILE A 45 21.49 5.26 11.70
CA ILE A 45 20.82 4.29 12.56
C ILE A 45 21.10 2.83 12.21
N VAL A 46 21.57 2.48 11.02
CA VAL A 46 21.83 1.07 10.70
C VAL A 46 23.13 0.58 11.34
N ASP A 47 23.04 -0.54 12.04
CA ASP A 47 24.18 -1.22 12.69
C ASP A 47 24.67 -2.44 11.90
N GLY A 48 23.82 -2.98 11.04
CA GLY A 48 24.16 -4.14 10.22
C GLY A 48 22.99 -4.64 9.39
N GLY A 49 23.25 -5.66 8.58
CA GLY A 49 22.25 -6.33 7.75
C GLY A 49 21.76 -7.65 8.34
N GLY A 50 20.63 -8.14 7.84
CA GLY A 50 20.08 -9.45 8.18
C GLY A 50 19.33 -10.08 7.01
N ALA A 51 18.93 -11.34 7.17
CA ALA A 51 18.22 -12.08 6.15
C ALA A 51 17.06 -12.88 6.75
N CYS A 52 16.00 -13.04 5.96
CA CYS A 52 15.02 -14.10 6.16
C CYS A 52 15.72 -15.47 6.06
N TYR A 53 15.03 -16.52 6.52
CA TYR A 53 15.50 -17.90 6.40
C TYR A 53 15.95 -18.23 4.97
N ASN A 54 17.18 -18.76 4.83
CA ASN A 54 17.85 -19.12 3.57
C ASN A 54 17.92 -18.03 2.48
N CYS A 55 17.65 -16.76 2.83
CA CYS A 55 17.60 -15.69 1.85
C CYS A 55 19.00 -15.12 1.55
N VAL A 56 19.46 -15.24 0.31
CA VAL A 56 20.75 -14.68 -0.14
C VAL A 56 20.69 -13.17 -0.39
N ILE A 57 19.51 -12.56 -0.47
CA ILE A 57 19.38 -11.11 -0.69
C ILE A 57 19.84 -10.34 0.55
N ALA A 58 19.46 -10.82 1.74
CA ALA A 58 19.75 -10.19 3.03
C ALA A 58 19.36 -8.71 3.07
N CYS A 59 18.06 -8.42 2.92
CA CYS A 59 17.55 -7.05 2.75
C CYS A 59 17.23 -6.31 4.06
N TRP A 60 17.21 -7.01 5.21
CA TRP A 60 16.85 -6.39 6.48
C TRP A 60 17.95 -5.45 6.94
N ASN A 61 17.56 -4.29 7.47
CA ASN A 61 18.45 -3.41 8.21
C ASN A 61 18.20 -3.61 9.70
N LYS A 62 19.22 -4.00 10.45
CA LYS A 62 19.19 -3.91 11.92
C LYS A 62 19.59 -2.49 12.29
N SER A 63 18.73 -1.78 12.99
CA SER A 63 18.90 -0.37 13.29
C SER A 63 18.79 -0.09 14.78
N SER A 64 19.57 0.88 15.27
CA SER A 64 19.44 1.43 16.61
C SER A 64 19.47 2.96 16.62
N VAL A 65 18.61 3.56 17.43
CA VAL A 65 18.58 5.01 17.63
C VAL A 65 19.66 5.39 18.65
N LYS A 66 20.70 6.09 18.19
CA LYS A 66 21.91 6.40 18.99
C LYS A 66 21.86 7.77 19.69
N ARG A 67 20.90 8.62 19.32
CA ARG A 67 20.80 10.01 19.77
C ARG A 67 19.36 10.49 19.88
N GLY A 68 19.17 11.66 20.47
CA GLY A 68 17.85 12.28 20.63
C GLY A 68 17.04 11.65 21.77
N PRO A 69 15.76 12.05 21.91
CA PRO A 69 14.91 11.65 23.02
C PRO A 69 14.57 10.15 23.04
N PHE A 70 14.76 9.45 21.92
CA PHE A 70 14.42 8.04 21.75
C PHE A 70 15.65 7.12 21.67
N LYS A 71 16.78 7.58 22.24
CA LYS A 71 18.03 6.82 22.28
C LYS A 71 17.83 5.48 23.00
N GLY A 72 18.38 4.41 22.41
CA GLY A 72 18.41 3.06 22.98
C GLY A 72 17.48 2.07 22.29
N ILE A 73 16.59 2.54 21.43
CA ILE A 73 15.67 1.70 20.65
C ILE A 73 16.44 0.92 19.60
N THR A 74 16.02 -0.33 19.38
CA THR A 74 16.61 -1.23 18.38
C THR A 74 15.51 -2.02 17.70
N LEU A 75 15.54 -2.06 16.37
CA LEU A 75 14.53 -2.72 15.55
C LEU A 75 15.12 -3.31 14.27
N ILE A 76 14.33 -4.13 13.57
CA ILE A 76 14.54 -4.44 12.16
C ILE A 76 13.71 -3.45 11.33
N GLY A 77 14.33 -2.80 10.35
CA GLY A 77 13.74 -1.71 9.57
C GLY A 77 14.18 -0.32 10.06
N PRO A 78 13.36 0.74 9.89
CA PRO A 78 12.07 0.72 9.21
C PRO A 78 12.18 0.41 7.70
N GLU A 79 11.14 -0.20 7.13
CA GLU A 79 11.02 -0.44 5.69
C GLU A 79 10.47 0.81 4.97
N TYR A 80 10.54 0.88 3.64
CA TYR A 80 10.09 2.02 2.84
C TYR A 80 8.66 2.45 3.14
N GLU A 81 7.73 1.50 3.20
CA GLU A 81 6.32 1.77 3.47
C GLU A 81 6.12 2.44 4.83
N THR A 82 6.82 1.94 5.85
CA THR A 82 6.84 2.56 7.17
C THR A 82 7.45 3.97 7.11
N ILE A 83 8.53 4.18 6.37
CA ILE A 83 9.14 5.52 6.23
C ILE A 83 8.20 6.49 5.51
N ALA A 84 7.50 6.05 4.47
CA ALA A 84 6.54 6.89 3.76
C ALA A 84 5.34 7.24 4.66
N LEU A 85 4.72 6.24 5.30
CA LEU A 85 3.45 6.42 6.02
C LEU A 85 3.60 6.91 7.46
N MET A 86 4.72 6.62 8.12
CA MET A 86 5.03 7.12 9.46
C MET A 86 5.99 8.32 9.41
N GLY A 87 6.70 8.54 8.31
CA GLY A 87 7.61 9.68 8.12
C GLY A 87 6.96 10.83 7.39
N SER A 88 7.07 10.86 6.06
CA SER A 88 6.59 11.98 5.23
C SER A 88 5.10 12.23 5.39
N ASN A 89 4.29 11.17 5.48
CA ASN A 89 2.85 11.28 5.65
C ASN A 89 2.43 11.90 6.99
N LEU A 90 3.29 11.81 8.02
CA LEU A 90 3.09 12.45 9.33
C LEU A 90 3.94 13.72 9.52
N GLY A 91 4.75 14.08 8.53
CA GLY A 91 5.66 15.22 8.56
C GLY A 91 6.82 15.08 9.55
N LEU A 92 7.27 13.86 9.87
CA LEU A 92 8.44 13.64 10.73
C LEU A 92 9.74 13.96 9.98
N LYS A 93 10.66 14.65 10.65
CA LYS A 93 11.83 15.27 10.02
C LYS A 93 13.13 14.50 10.23
N SER A 94 13.06 13.31 10.82
CA SER A 94 14.25 12.50 11.07
C SER A 94 13.93 11.01 11.03
N ILE A 95 14.90 10.22 10.58
CA ILE A 95 14.77 8.76 10.54
C ILE A 95 14.69 8.14 11.95
N GLU A 96 15.25 8.79 12.97
CA GLU A 96 15.14 8.39 14.37
C GLU A 96 13.69 8.49 14.88
N ASP A 97 12.96 9.53 14.50
CA ASP A 97 11.54 9.67 14.86
C ASP A 97 10.69 8.59 14.18
N VAL A 98 10.98 8.26 12.91
CA VAL A 98 10.31 7.18 12.18
C VAL A 98 10.62 5.83 12.83
N ALA A 99 11.89 5.55 13.12
CA ALA A 99 12.32 4.32 13.79
C ALA A 99 11.63 4.17 15.16
N TYR A 100 11.45 5.26 15.89
CA TYR A 100 10.74 5.23 17.17
C TYR A 100 9.29 4.80 17.03
N LEU A 101 8.54 5.39 16.10
CA LEU A 101 7.14 5.01 15.91
C LEU A 101 7.02 3.59 15.35
N CYS A 102 7.94 3.18 14.46
CA CYS A 102 8.00 1.84 13.91
C CYS A 102 8.20 0.77 14.99
N ASP A 103 9.18 0.99 15.88
CA ASP A 103 9.45 0.11 17.02
C ASP A 103 8.19 -0.06 17.89
N ARG A 104 7.49 1.03 18.18
CA ARG A 104 6.26 0.94 18.97
C ARG A 104 5.15 0.19 18.26
N CYS A 105 4.97 0.38 16.96
CA CYS A 105 4.03 -0.42 16.16
C CYS A 105 4.39 -1.91 16.18
N ASN A 106 5.68 -2.26 16.07
CA ASN A 106 6.13 -3.65 16.14
C ASN A 106 5.79 -4.29 17.49
N GLU A 107 6.11 -3.60 18.59
CA GLU A 107 5.82 -4.09 19.95
C GLU A 107 4.32 -4.23 20.24
N LEU A 108 3.49 -3.41 19.61
CA LEU A 108 2.03 -3.46 19.75
C LEU A 108 1.33 -4.35 18.72
N GLY A 109 2.07 -4.90 17.75
CA GLY A 109 1.51 -5.72 16.66
C GLY A 109 0.62 -4.93 15.70
N MET A 110 0.99 -3.69 15.39
CA MET A 110 0.22 -2.77 14.54
C MET A 110 0.86 -2.62 13.16
N ASP A 111 0.05 -2.69 12.10
CA ASP A 111 0.50 -2.39 10.74
C ASP A 111 0.88 -0.90 10.60
N THR A 112 2.13 -0.63 10.24
CA THR A 112 2.64 0.74 10.07
C THR A 112 2.01 1.49 8.89
N ILE A 113 1.48 0.80 7.87
CA ILE A 113 0.80 1.45 6.74
C ILE A 113 -0.54 1.99 7.22
N SER A 114 -1.42 1.11 7.71
CA SER A 114 -2.72 1.53 8.24
C SER A 114 -2.61 2.44 9.46
N MET A 115 -1.64 2.22 10.35
CA MET A 115 -1.40 3.14 11.47
C MET A 115 -0.96 4.53 10.96
N GLY A 116 -0.07 4.60 9.96
CA GLY A 116 0.31 5.88 9.37
C GLY A 116 -0.83 6.59 8.64
N GLY A 117 -1.69 5.83 7.96
CA GLY A 117 -2.92 6.33 7.33
C GLY A 117 -3.90 6.93 8.34
N ILE A 118 -4.26 6.19 9.40
CA ILE A 118 -5.18 6.67 10.44
C ILE A 118 -4.60 7.85 11.22
N LEU A 119 -3.30 7.87 11.50
CA LEU A 119 -2.64 9.00 12.17
C LEU A 119 -2.65 10.25 11.29
N GLY A 120 -2.35 10.10 9.99
CA GLY A 120 -2.43 11.20 9.02
C GLY A 120 -3.83 11.80 8.95
N PHE A 121 -4.84 10.94 8.81
CA PHE A 121 -6.25 11.33 8.86
C PHE A 121 -6.60 12.05 10.17
N THR A 122 -6.15 11.53 11.32
CA THR A 122 -6.42 12.10 12.65
C THR A 122 -5.80 13.48 12.81
N ILE A 123 -4.55 13.67 12.39
CA ILE A 123 -3.90 14.99 12.44
C ILE A 123 -4.64 15.99 11.54
N GLU A 124 -5.08 15.58 10.36
CA GLU A 124 -5.86 16.45 9.48
C GLU A 124 -7.24 16.80 10.07
N ALA A 125 -7.96 15.82 10.65
CA ALA A 125 -9.22 16.04 11.34
C ALA A 125 -9.05 16.98 12.55
N TYR A 126 -7.94 16.86 13.29
CA TYR A 126 -7.59 17.76 14.39
C TYR A 126 -7.35 19.19 13.89
N ASN A 127 -6.57 19.36 12.82
CA ASN A 127 -6.32 20.67 12.22
C ASN A 127 -7.60 21.32 11.66
N LYS A 128 -8.54 20.51 11.14
CA LYS A 128 -9.87 20.93 10.69
C LYS A 128 -10.88 21.13 11.84
N LYS A 129 -10.46 20.90 13.09
CA LYS A 129 -11.30 21.02 14.31
C LYS A 129 -12.49 20.06 14.36
N ILE A 130 -12.42 18.95 13.63
CA ILE A 130 -13.42 17.86 13.67
C ILE A 130 -13.25 17.04 14.95
N ILE A 131 -12.00 16.85 15.39
CA ILE A 131 -11.64 16.28 16.69
C ILE A 131 -10.82 17.31 17.49
N SER A 132 -10.88 17.21 18.82
CA SER A 132 -10.23 18.14 19.73
C SER A 132 -9.20 17.47 20.63
N LYS A 133 -8.39 18.29 21.31
CA LYS A 133 -7.40 17.83 22.29
C LYS A 133 -8.05 17.04 23.43
N LYS A 134 -9.30 17.38 23.79
CA LYS A 134 -10.06 16.68 24.83
C LYS A 134 -10.42 15.26 24.39
N ASP A 135 -10.76 15.07 23.12
CA ASP A 135 -11.09 13.75 22.58
C ASP A 135 -9.86 12.85 22.63
N LEU A 136 -8.69 13.41 22.31
CA LEU A 136 -7.40 12.72 22.29
C LEU A 136 -6.70 12.64 23.66
N ASN A 137 -7.46 12.58 24.75
CA ASN A 137 -6.91 12.42 26.11
C ASN A 137 -5.84 13.46 26.49
N GLY A 138 -5.96 14.68 25.97
CA GLY A 138 -5.00 15.75 26.21
C GLY A 138 -3.78 15.76 25.28
N ALA A 139 -3.67 14.84 24.32
CA ALA A 139 -2.59 14.85 23.33
C ALA A 139 -2.77 16.01 22.33
N ASP A 140 -1.72 16.83 22.17
CA ASP A 140 -1.71 17.95 21.22
C ASP A 140 -1.02 17.55 19.91
N VAL A 141 -1.71 16.70 19.14
CA VAL A 141 -1.19 16.12 17.91
C VAL A 141 -0.96 17.16 16.82
N GLY A 142 -0.09 16.84 15.86
CA GLY A 142 0.27 17.73 14.77
C GLY A 142 1.35 17.11 13.88
N TRP A 143 1.52 17.68 12.68
CA TRP A 143 2.59 17.24 11.76
C TRP A 143 3.96 17.41 12.43
N GLY A 144 4.79 16.36 12.41
CA GLY A 144 6.14 16.43 12.97
C GLY A 144 6.21 16.42 14.50
N LYS A 145 5.18 15.93 15.22
CA LYS A 145 5.16 15.83 16.69
C LYS A 145 5.28 14.36 17.17
N PRO A 146 6.45 13.71 17.08
CA PRO A 146 6.61 12.27 17.32
C PRO A 146 6.19 11.84 18.74
N VAL A 147 6.47 12.65 19.76
CA VAL A 147 6.08 12.34 21.16
C VAL A 147 4.56 12.27 21.32
N GLU A 148 3.82 13.21 20.74
CA GLU A 148 2.35 13.25 20.82
C GLU A 148 1.71 12.18 19.94
N ILE A 149 2.30 11.91 18.76
CA ILE A 149 1.86 10.85 17.86
C ILE A 149 2.02 9.47 18.53
N LEU A 150 3.14 9.21 19.21
CA LEU A 150 3.33 7.95 19.92
C LEU A 150 2.27 7.75 21.01
N LYS A 151 1.98 8.77 21.82
CA LYS A 151 0.90 8.69 22.82
C LYS A 151 -0.42 8.31 22.17
N LEU A 152 -0.71 8.89 21.00
CA LEU A 152 -1.91 8.55 20.24
C LEU A 152 -1.89 7.09 19.74
N ILE A 153 -0.74 6.57 19.26
CA ILE A 153 -0.60 5.15 18.88
C ILE A 153 -0.96 4.25 20.08
N GLU A 154 -0.43 4.54 21.26
CA GLU A 154 -0.74 3.77 22.47
C GLU A 154 -2.21 3.90 22.88
N ASP A 155 -2.78 5.10 22.78
CA ASP A 155 -4.18 5.32 23.13
C ASP A 155 -5.15 4.63 22.16
N ILE A 156 -4.78 4.50 20.88
CA ILE A 156 -5.50 3.70 19.88
C ILE A 156 -5.36 2.21 20.21
N ALA A 157 -4.13 1.73 20.41
CA ALA A 157 -3.85 0.33 20.72
C ALA A 157 -4.60 -0.17 21.97
N HIS A 158 -4.69 0.69 22.99
CA HIS A 158 -5.37 0.38 24.24
C HIS A 158 -6.82 0.89 24.31
N ARG A 159 -7.34 1.48 23.22
CA ARG A 159 -8.74 1.95 23.12
C ARG A 159 -9.14 2.86 24.30
N ARG A 160 -8.25 3.77 24.71
CA ARG A 160 -8.36 4.54 25.97
C ARG A 160 -9.54 5.52 26.00
N THR A 161 -9.98 6.03 24.86
CA THR A 161 -11.13 6.94 24.77
C THR A 161 -12.12 6.48 23.71
N LYS A 162 -13.28 7.14 23.64
CA LYS A 162 -14.27 6.88 22.57
C LYS A 162 -13.69 7.16 21.19
N ILE A 163 -12.94 8.26 21.04
CA ILE A 163 -12.35 8.59 19.75
C ILE A 163 -11.23 7.61 19.40
N THR A 164 -10.36 7.22 20.34
CA THR A 164 -9.27 6.29 19.99
C THR A 164 -9.78 4.86 19.78
N THR A 165 -10.88 4.47 20.43
CA THR A 165 -11.65 3.27 20.07
C THR A 165 -12.15 3.34 18.63
N LEU A 166 -12.75 4.47 18.21
CA LEU A 166 -13.24 4.66 16.84
C LEU A 166 -12.10 4.64 15.82
N LEU A 167 -10.99 5.32 16.10
CA LEU A 167 -9.80 5.31 15.24
C LEU A 167 -9.21 3.90 15.10
N GLY A 168 -9.30 3.09 16.16
CA GLY A 168 -8.89 1.68 16.14
C GLY A 168 -9.74 0.78 15.23
N GLU A 169 -10.89 1.24 14.73
CA GLU A 169 -11.69 0.54 13.71
C GLU A 169 -11.22 0.85 12.27
N GLY A 170 -10.20 1.68 12.10
CA GLY A 170 -9.62 2.03 10.81
C GLY A 170 -10.24 3.26 10.13
N VAL A 171 -9.59 3.74 9.08
CA VAL A 171 -9.86 5.06 8.49
C VAL A 171 -11.24 5.18 7.87
N LYS A 172 -11.76 4.11 7.24
CA LYS A 172 -13.10 4.12 6.63
C LYS A 172 -14.17 4.35 7.69
N THR A 173 -14.18 3.52 8.73
CA THR A 173 -15.19 3.62 9.80
C THR A 173 -15.06 4.92 10.58
N ALA A 174 -13.83 5.35 10.87
CA ALA A 174 -13.60 6.64 11.52
C ALA A 174 -14.11 7.81 10.69
N ALA A 175 -13.82 7.82 9.38
CA ALA A 175 -14.26 8.88 8.48
C ALA A 175 -15.78 8.95 8.33
N GLU A 176 -16.46 7.82 8.17
CA GLU A 176 -17.93 7.77 8.11
C GLU A 176 -18.59 8.31 9.39
N LYS A 177 -18.03 7.97 10.56
CA LYS A 177 -18.57 8.42 11.85
C LYS A 177 -18.26 9.89 12.18
N LEU A 178 -17.20 10.43 11.59
CA LEU A 178 -16.78 11.82 11.77
C LEU A 178 -17.24 12.73 10.62
N GLU A 179 -17.97 12.19 9.63
CA GLU A 179 -18.40 12.91 8.42
C GLU A 179 -17.22 13.56 7.68
N ALA A 180 -16.14 12.79 7.56
CA ALA A 180 -14.81 13.22 7.16
C ALA A 180 -14.26 12.44 5.93
N GLU A 181 -15.13 11.82 5.15
CA GLU A 181 -14.78 10.93 4.02
C GLU A 181 -14.04 11.64 2.89
N SER A 182 -14.16 12.97 2.80
CA SER A 182 -13.49 13.77 1.75
C SER A 182 -11.97 13.67 1.77
N PHE A 183 -11.37 13.40 2.95
CA PHE A 183 -9.92 13.27 3.13
C PHE A 183 -9.48 11.91 3.70
N ALA A 184 -10.37 10.92 3.66
CA ALA A 184 -10.06 9.54 4.01
C ALA A 184 -9.44 8.82 2.81
N VAL A 185 -8.19 8.36 2.94
CA VAL A 185 -7.41 7.83 1.82
C VAL A 185 -7.30 6.30 1.90
N HIS A 186 -8.34 5.61 1.41
CA HIS A 186 -8.40 4.15 1.46
C HIS A 186 -9.08 3.56 0.21
N CYS A 187 -8.86 2.26 -0.04
CA CYS A 187 -9.68 1.46 -0.96
C CYS A 187 -10.25 0.25 -0.22
N LYS A 188 -11.57 0.07 -0.27
CA LYS A 188 -12.30 -1.01 0.44
C LYS A 188 -12.04 -1.09 1.96
N GLY A 189 -11.67 0.03 2.59
CA GLY A 189 -11.38 0.12 4.02
C GLY A 189 -9.90 0.07 4.37
N MET A 190 -9.04 -0.41 3.47
CA MET A 190 -7.59 -0.48 3.69
C MET A 190 -6.91 0.80 3.18
N ASP A 191 -6.09 1.41 4.04
CA ASP A 191 -5.31 2.61 3.74
C ASP A 191 -4.42 2.43 2.51
N ILE A 192 -4.27 3.50 1.71
CA ILE A 192 -3.35 3.48 0.57
C ILE A 192 -1.89 3.41 1.10
N PRO A 193 -0.98 2.67 0.45
CA PRO A 193 0.44 2.61 0.82
C PRO A 193 1.28 3.73 0.18
N GLY A 194 2.60 3.64 0.27
CA GLY A 194 3.61 4.69 0.08
C GLY A 194 3.73 5.29 -1.33
N TYR A 195 2.94 4.83 -2.29
CA TYR A 195 2.94 5.35 -3.66
C TYR A 195 1.61 6.07 -3.94
N ASP A 196 1.65 7.41 -4.03
CA ASP A 196 0.47 8.19 -4.36
C ASP A 196 0.06 7.97 -5.83
N PRO A 197 -1.18 7.54 -6.11
CA PRO A 197 -1.65 7.30 -7.47
C PRO A 197 -1.57 8.52 -8.41
N ARG A 198 -1.56 9.75 -7.90
CA ARG A 198 -1.40 10.95 -8.74
C ARG A 198 -0.03 11.01 -9.40
N GLY A 199 0.96 10.32 -8.85
CA GLY A 199 2.25 10.13 -9.48
C GLY A 199 2.33 8.97 -10.45
N THR A 200 1.48 7.94 -10.33
CA THR A 200 1.52 6.73 -11.18
C THR A 200 0.11 6.18 -11.33
N PHE A 201 -0.53 6.43 -12.48
CA PHE A 201 -1.97 6.17 -12.62
C PHE A 201 -2.30 4.67 -12.57
N GLY A 202 -1.37 3.81 -13.01
CA GLY A 202 -1.53 2.35 -12.88
C GLY A 202 -1.72 1.89 -11.44
N MET A 203 -1.05 2.54 -10.48
CA MET A 203 -1.24 2.24 -9.05
C MET A 203 -2.66 2.56 -8.58
N GLY A 204 -3.30 3.58 -9.15
CA GLY A 204 -4.72 3.87 -8.90
C GLY A 204 -5.62 2.69 -9.28
N LEU A 205 -5.41 2.11 -10.45
CA LEU A 205 -6.16 0.92 -10.87
C LEU A 205 -5.80 -0.31 -10.03
N ALA A 206 -4.51 -0.50 -9.70
CA ALA A 206 -4.04 -1.59 -8.85
C ALA A 206 -4.69 -1.57 -7.47
N TYR A 207 -4.73 -0.42 -6.80
CA TYR A 207 -5.36 -0.28 -5.49
C TYR A 207 -6.87 -0.46 -5.55
N ALA A 208 -7.53 0.13 -6.55
CA ALA A 208 -8.97 0.03 -6.70
C ALA A 208 -9.42 -1.42 -6.94
N THR A 209 -8.66 -2.21 -7.71
CA THR A 209 -9.02 -3.57 -8.11
C THR A 209 -8.41 -4.67 -7.25
N SER A 210 -7.50 -4.32 -6.33
CA SER A 210 -6.90 -5.27 -5.39
C SER A 210 -7.95 -6.02 -4.58
N ASP A 211 -7.68 -7.32 -4.38
CA ASP A 211 -8.55 -8.31 -3.77
C ASP A 211 -8.78 -8.06 -2.27
N ARG A 212 -7.82 -7.44 -1.57
CA ARG A 212 -7.86 -7.22 -0.11
C ARG A 212 -7.97 -5.76 0.33
N GLY A 213 -8.20 -4.83 -0.61
CA GLY A 213 -8.07 -3.39 -0.39
C GLY A 213 -6.76 -2.83 -0.94
N ALA A 214 -6.49 -1.53 -0.74
CA ALA A 214 -5.35 -0.85 -1.36
C ALA A 214 -4.01 -1.51 -0.99
N CYS A 215 -3.43 -2.28 -1.92
CA CYS A 215 -2.19 -2.99 -1.67
C CYS A 215 -1.29 -3.01 -2.90
N HIS A 216 -0.08 -2.48 -2.77
CA HIS A 216 0.89 -2.39 -3.86
C HIS A 216 1.49 -3.75 -4.23
N GLN A 217 1.50 -4.71 -3.30
CA GLN A 217 2.05 -6.05 -3.57
C GLN A 217 1.19 -6.88 -4.54
N ARG A 218 -0.07 -6.50 -4.77
CA ARG A 218 -0.93 -7.20 -5.72
C ARG A 218 -0.67 -6.81 -7.16
N ALA A 219 -0.31 -5.55 -7.39
CA ALA A 219 0.29 -5.10 -8.63
C ALA A 219 1.06 -3.82 -8.35
N TRP A 220 2.34 -3.84 -8.69
CA TRP A 220 3.22 -2.69 -8.53
C TRP A 220 3.72 -2.22 -9.89
N THR A 221 3.07 -1.18 -10.42
CA THR A 221 3.32 -0.65 -11.77
C THR A 221 4.40 0.43 -11.80
N VAL A 222 4.74 1.02 -10.64
CA VAL A 222 5.59 2.21 -10.52
C VAL A 222 6.86 2.15 -11.36
N ARG A 223 7.66 1.08 -11.26
CA ARG A 223 8.91 0.96 -12.01
C ARG A 223 8.68 0.93 -13.53
N ALA A 224 7.61 0.30 -14.00
CA ALA A 224 7.30 0.26 -15.41
C ALA A 224 6.85 1.64 -15.90
N GLU A 225 6.00 2.33 -15.15
CA GLU A 225 5.49 3.66 -15.52
C GLU A 225 6.55 4.77 -15.48
N LEU A 226 7.63 4.59 -14.71
CA LEU A 226 8.74 5.55 -14.66
C LEU A 226 9.79 5.31 -15.76
N ASN A 227 9.95 4.09 -16.26
CA ASN A 227 11.09 3.72 -17.11
C ASN A 227 10.71 3.25 -18.51
N ASP A 228 9.48 2.78 -18.72
CA ASP A 228 9.03 2.29 -20.02
C ASP A 228 8.44 3.45 -20.84
N PRO A 229 9.09 3.87 -21.94
CA PRO A 229 8.59 4.96 -22.78
C PRO A 229 7.25 4.66 -23.44
N GLU A 230 6.86 3.38 -23.55
CA GLU A 230 5.58 2.95 -24.10
C GLU A 230 4.42 3.05 -23.10
N LEU A 231 4.73 3.33 -21.82
CA LEU A 231 3.77 3.45 -20.73
C LEU A 231 3.74 4.86 -20.18
N GLU A 232 2.92 5.70 -20.79
CA GLU A 232 2.71 7.06 -20.31
C GLU A 232 2.25 7.07 -18.84
N ARG A 233 3.01 7.78 -18.00
CA ARG A 233 2.86 7.80 -16.54
C ARG A 233 1.53 8.40 -16.06
N PHE A 234 1.02 9.41 -16.76
CA PHE A 234 -0.21 10.16 -16.42
C PHE A 234 -1.39 9.81 -17.35
N SER A 235 -1.38 8.60 -17.90
CA SER A 235 -2.49 8.03 -18.67
C SER A 235 -2.90 6.68 -18.08
N PHE A 236 -4.15 6.29 -18.31
CA PHE A 236 -4.64 4.95 -18.01
C PHE A 236 -4.46 3.96 -19.18
N ASP A 237 -3.97 4.42 -20.33
CA ASP A 237 -3.75 3.59 -21.49
C ASP A 237 -2.77 2.44 -21.17
N LYS A 238 -3.11 1.23 -21.62
CA LYS A 238 -2.38 -0.04 -21.38
C LYS A 238 -2.31 -0.48 -19.89
N LYS A 239 -2.74 0.33 -18.92
CA LYS A 239 -2.62 0.01 -17.48
C LYS A 239 -3.49 -1.17 -17.06
N ALA A 240 -4.68 -1.32 -17.64
CA ALA A 240 -5.60 -2.42 -17.33
C ALA A 240 -4.99 -3.80 -17.60
N GLY A 241 -4.36 -3.98 -18.76
CA GLY A 241 -3.67 -5.22 -19.12
C GLY A 241 -2.50 -5.52 -18.19
N ILE A 242 -1.66 -4.53 -17.89
CA ILE A 242 -0.52 -4.71 -16.99
C ILE A 242 -0.98 -5.09 -15.58
N VAL A 243 -1.94 -4.35 -15.03
CA VAL A 243 -2.46 -4.62 -13.68
C VAL A 243 -3.05 -6.02 -13.59
N LYS A 244 -3.87 -6.44 -14.58
CA LYS A 244 -4.40 -7.81 -14.63
C LYS A 244 -3.27 -8.85 -14.64
N ASN A 245 -2.31 -8.72 -15.55
CA ASN A 245 -1.27 -9.72 -15.75
C ASN A 245 -0.38 -9.86 -14.51
N VAL A 246 0.02 -8.73 -13.91
CA VAL A 246 0.80 -8.74 -12.66
C VAL A 246 0.00 -9.36 -11.53
N GLN A 247 -1.30 -9.07 -11.40
CA GLN A 247 -2.14 -9.69 -10.36
C GLN A 247 -2.28 -11.21 -10.52
N ASP A 248 -2.42 -11.69 -11.75
CA ASP A 248 -2.48 -13.13 -12.04
C ASP A 248 -1.16 -13.80 -11.66
N GLU A 249 -0.06 -13.26 -12.17
CA GLU A 249 1.28 -13.80 -11.91
C GLU A 249 1.63 -13.75 -10.41
N ARG A 250 1.39 -12.62 -9.72
CA ARG A 250 1.63 -12.49 -8.27
C ARG A 250 0.75 -13.43 -7.44
N ALA A 251 -0.48 -13.70 -7.85
CA ALA A 251 -1.35 -14.65 -7.15
C ALA A 251 -0.79 -16.08 -7.17
N ALA A 252 -0.23 -16.50 -8.31
CA ALA A 252 0.48 -17.76 -8.43
C ALA A 252 1.79 -17.73 -7.61
N PHE A 253 2.59 -16.67 -7.76
CA PHE A 253 3.88 -16.51 -7.08
C PHE A 253 3.76 -16.58 -5.56
N PHE A 254 2.78 -15.88 -4.97
CA PHE A 254 2.56 -15.90 -3.53
C PHE A 254 2.04 -17.24 -3.01
N SER A 255 1.44 -18.07 -3.86
CA SER A 255 1.03 -19.44 -3.49
C SER A 255 2.23 -20.39 -3.37
N LEU A 256 3.35 -20.07 -4.02
CA LEU A 256 4.63 -20.76 -3.83
C LEU A 256 5.37 -20.29 -2.55
N VAL A 257 4.84 -19.27 -1.86
CA VAL A 257 5.43 -18.69 -0.63
C VAL A 257 6.86 -18.18 -0.87
N LEU A 258 7.08 -17.59 -2.05
CA LEU A 258 8.35 -16.98 -2.44
C LEU A 258 8.38 -15.48 -2.13
N CYS A 259 9.59 -14.94 -1.93
CA CYS A 259 9.78 -13.51 -1.67
C CYS A 259 9.74 -12.71 -2.98
N ASP A 260 8.89 -11.69 -3.04
CA ASP A 260 8.70 -10.80 -4.20
C ASP A 260 9.97 -10.05 -4.64
N PHE A 261 10.98 -9.97 -3.77
CA PHE A 261 12.26 -9.33 -4.12
C PHE A 261 13.24 -10.26 -4.82
N ALA A 262 12.97 -11.57 -4.84
CA ALA A 262 13.79 -12.50 -5.57
C ALA A 262 13.50 -12.36 -7.08
N PRO A 263 14.52 -12.11 -7.93
CA PRO A 263 14.33 -11.93 -9.36
C PRO A 263 14.17 -13.28 -10.05
N ILE A 264 13.08 -13.97 -9.75
CA ILE A 264 12.78 -15.32 -10.24
C ILE A 264 11.81 -15.18 -11.41
N SER A 265 12.13 -15.79 -12.55
CA SER A 265 11.23 -15.78 -13.70
C SER A 265 10.05 -16.75 -13.52
N GLU A 266 9.06 -16.68 -14.40
CA GLU A 266 7.93 -17.61 -14.40
C GLU A 266 8.40 -19.05 -14.70
N GLU A 267 9.37 -19.19 -15.61
CA GLU A 267 10.02 -20.48 -15.93
C GLU A 267 10.74 -21.05 -14.69
N ASP A 268 11.55 -20.23 -14.01
CA ASP A 268 12.24 -20.67 -12.79
C ASP A 268 11.23 -21.05 -11.69
N CYS A 269 10.09 -20.34 -11.58
CA CYS A 269 9.03 -20.70 -10.63
C CYS A 269 8.44 -22.08 -10.93
N VAL A 270 8.17 -22.38 -12.20
CA VAL A 270 7.65 -23.68 -12.64
C VAL A 270 8.68 -24.78 -12.41
N ASP A 271 9.93 -24.57 -12.81
CA ASP A 271 11.01 -25.54 -12.65
C ASP A 271 11.21 -25.90 -11.18
N MET A 272 11.27 -24.90 -10.29
CA MET A 272 11.38 -25.14 -8.85
C MET A 272 10.18 -25.89 -8.28
N TRP A 273 8.96 -25.56 -8.73
CA TRP A 273 7.75 -26.22 -8.27
C TRP A 273 7.73 -27.70 -8.69
N ASP A 274 8.05 -28.00 -9.94
CA ASP A 274 8.08 -29.37 -10.46
C ASP A 274 9.21 -30.19 -9.84
N LEU A 275 10.41 -29.62 -9.68
CA LEU A 275 11.54 -30.30 -9.01
C LEU A 275 11.23 -30.64 -7.55
N ALA A 276 10.50 -29.77 -6.84
CA ALA A 276 10.16 -30.00 -5.44
C ALA A 276 9.02 -31.01 -5.24
N THR A 277 8.09 -31.12 -6.20
CA THR A 277 6.84 -31.88 -6.03
C THR A 277 6.75 -33.14 -6.90
N GLY A 278 7.52 -33.23 -7.98
CA GLY A 278 7.39 -34.26 -9.00
C GLY A 278 6.20 -34.06 -9.95
N PHE A 279 5.57 -32.88 -9.94
CA PHE A 279 4.56 -32.51 -10.93
C PHE A 279 5.19 -32.13 -12.28
N ASN A 280 4.34 -31.75 -13.23
CA ASN A 280 4.73 -31.40 -14.58
C ASN A 280 3.88 -30.23 -15.08
N HIS A 281 4.14 -29.07 -14.52
CA HIS A 281 3.50 -27.80 -14.83
C HIS A 281 4.17 -27.12 -16.03
N THR A 282 3.43 -26.19 -16.63
CA THR A 282 3.95 -25.23 -17.63
C THR A 282 3.72 -23.80 -17.14
N VAL A 283 4.43 -22.83 -17.73
CA VAL A 283 4.20 -21.40 -17.47
C VAL A 283 2.73 -21.02 -17.71
N GLU A 284 2.10 -21.54 -18.77
CA GLU A 284 0.67 -21.32 -19.02
C GLU A 284 -0.20 -21.85 -17.87
N SER A 285 0.09 -23.06 -17.38
CA SER A 285 -0.65 -23.64 -16.25
C SER A 285 -0.44 -22.86 -14.94
N TYR A 286 0.76 -22.31 -14.75
CA TYR A 286 1.11 -21.46 -13.60
C TYR A 286 0.33 -20.15 -13.63
N LEU A 287 0.35 -19.43 -14.76
CA LEU A 287 -0.42 -18.19 -14.93
C LEU A 287 -1.93 -18.43 -14.83
N LYS A 288 -2.43 -19.54 -15.41
CA LYS A 288 -3.84 -19.94 -15.27
C LYS A 288 -4.21 -20.25 -13.82
N CYS A 289 -3.30 -20.82 -13.03
CA CYS A 289 -3.49 -21.01 -11.59
C CYS A 289 -3.68 -19.66 -10.88
N GLY A 290 -2.82 -18.68 -11.20
CA GLY A 290 -2.94 -17.31 -10.71
C GLY A 290 -4.29 -16.64 -11.05
N GLU A 291 -4.71 -16.72 -12.31
CA GLU A 291 -6.01 -16.20 -12.75
C GLU A 291 -7.17 -16.89 -12.01
N ARG A 292 -7.09 -18.21 -11.80
CA ARG A 292 -8.07 -18.99 -11.02
C ARG A 292 -8.13 -18.50 -9.57
N ILE A 293 -6.99 -18.34 -8.90
CA ILE A 293 -6.91 -17.83 -7.52
C ILE A 293 -7.55 -16.44 -7.43
N TRP A 294 -7.20 -15.54 -8.35
CA TRP A 294 -7.73 -14.18 -8.35
C TRP A 294 -9.26 -14.14 -8.48
N ASN A 295 -9.82 -14.97 -9.38
CA ASN A 295 -11.26 -15.09 -9.55
C ASN A 295 -11.93 -15.76 -8.35
N LEU A 296 -11.31 -16.77 -7.74
CA LEU A 296 -11.82 -17.41 -6.52
C LEU A 296 -11.91 -16.42 -5.36
N ILE A 297 -10.89 -15.57 -5.17
CA ILE A 297 -10.93 -14.52 -4.14
C ILE A 297 -12.01 -13.48 -4.46
N ARG A 298 -12.20 -13.13 -5.75
CA ARG A 298 -13.31 -12.26 -6.16
C ARG A 298 -14.67 -12.86 -5.79
N LEU A 299 -14.89 -14.15 -6.05
CA LEU A 299 -16.11 -14.85 -5.66
C LEU A 299 -16.32 -14.87 -4.14
N PHE A 300 -15.25 -15.14 -3.38
CA PHE A 300 -15.27 -15.06 -1.92
C PHE A 300 -15.72 -13.68 -1.45
N ASN A 301 -15.07 -12.62 -1.95
CA ASN A 301 -15.39 -11.25 -1.56
C ASN A 301 -16.84 -10.88 -1.89
N LEU A 302 -17.34 -11.26 -3.07
CA LEU A 302 -18.72 -11.00 -3.48
C LEU A 302 -19.72 -11.73 -2.55
N ARG A 303 -19.44 -12.99 -2.20
CA ARG A 303 -20.24 -13.76 -1.24
C ARG A 303 -20.27 -13.09 0.13
N GLU A 304 -19.13 -12.58 0.60
CA GLU A 304 -19.00 -11.89 1.90
C GLU A 304 -19.47 -10.43 1.87
N GLY A 305 -20.06 -9.97 0.77
CA GLY A 305 -20.77 -8.69 0.70
C GLY A 305 -20.00 -7.55 0.01
N LEU A 306 -18.94 -7.84 -0.76
CA LEU A 306 -18.37 -6.86 -1.69
C LEU A 306 -19.44 -6.45 -2.69
N GLN A 307 -19.80 -5.16 -2.68
CA GLN A 307 -20.87 -4.65 -3.53
C GLN A 307 -20.35 -4.33 -4.95
N PRO A 308 -21.18 -4.49 -5.98
CA PRO A 308 -20.91 -3.91 -7.30
C PRO A 308 -20.48 -2.44 -7.22
N GLY A 309 -19.40 -2.10 -7.93
CA GLY A 309 -18.84 -0.74 -7.90
C GLY A 309 -18.07 -0.40 -6.62
N SER A 310 -17.59 -1.39 -5.85
CA SER A 310 -16.67 -1.18 -4.72
C SER A 310 -15.23 -0.88 -5.15
N ASP A 311 -14.88 -1.17 -6.41
CA ASP A 311 -13.57 -0.87 -6.99
C ASP A 311 -13.49 0.62 -7.33
N LYS A 312 -13.27 1.44 -6.29
CA LYS A 312 -13.24 2.91 -6.32
C LYS A 312 -11.97 3.44 -5.68
N LEU A 313 -11.63 4.67 -6.04
CA LEU A 313 -10.56 5.47 -5.42
C LEU A 313 -11.15 6.58 -4.53
N PRO A 314 -10.43 7.02 -3.49
CA PRO A 314 -10.90 8.09 -2.62
C PRO A 314 -11.03 9.43 -3.36
N PRO A 315 -12.03 10.27 -3.02
CA PRO A 315 -12.33 11.52 -3.74
C PRO A 315 -11.14 12.47 -3.88
N ARG A 316 -10.28 12.54 -2.85
CA ARG A 316 -9.07 13.36 -2.82
C ARG A 316 -8.21 13.21 -4.08
N LEU A 317 -8.04 11.98 -4.58
CA LEU A 317 -7.17 11.72 -5.73
C LEU A 317 -7.68 12.31 -7.05
N PHE A 318 -8.97 12.64 -7.12
CA PHE A 318 -9.61 13.28 -8.28
C PHE A 318 -9.77 14.80 -8.12
N ASN A 319 -9.87 15.27 -6.87
CA ASN A 319 -10.32 16.63 -6.58
C ASN A 319 -9.21 17.56 -6.08
N GLU A 320 -8.15 17.00 -5.48
CA GLU A 320 -7.07 17.78 -4.87
C GLU A 320 -5.76 17.50 -5.60
N SER A 321 -5.16 18.55 -6.18
CA SER A 321 -3.83 18.47 -6.78
C SER A 321 -2.75 18.85 -5.77
N PHE A 322 -1.54 18.34 -5.96
CA PHE A 322 -0.37 18.80 -5.21
C PHE A 322 -0.03 20.25 -5.54
N THR A 323 0.46 21.00 -4.54
CA THR A 323 0.80 22.42 -4.73
C THR A 323 2.27 22.62 -5.09
N LYS A 324 3.11 21.60 -4.88
CA LYS A 324 4.57 21.62 -5.12
C LYS A 324 5.09 20.27 -5.64
N GLY A 325 6.35 20.26 -6.05
CA GLY A 325 7.03 19.08 -6.60
C GLY A 325 6.76 18.83 -8.09
N PRO A 326 7.40 17.83 -8.71
CA PRO A 326 7.28 17.54 -10.14
C PRO A 326 5.87 17.18 -10.62
N VAL A 327 5.03 16.66 -9.73
CA VAL A 327 3.65 16.22 -10.02
C VAL A 327 2.62 17.30 -9.63
N LYS A 328 3.08 18.56 -9.45
CA LYS A 328 2.21 19.71 -9.14
C LYS A 328 1.08 19.85 -10.16
N GLY A 329 -0.14 20.06 -9.66
CA GLY A 329 -1.32 20.29 -10.51
C GLY A 329 -1.94 19.04 -11.12
N ILE A 330 -1.33 17.86 -10.96
CA ILE A 330 -1.87 16.61 -11.47
C ILE A 330 -2.94 16.04 -10.52
N VAL A 331 -4.04 15.56 -11.12
CA VAL A 331 -5.07 14.74 -10.48
C VAL A 331 -5.40 13.56 -11.39
N LEU A 332 -5.97 12.50 -10.83
CA LEU A 332 -6.53 11.42 -11.67
C LEU A 332 -7.73 11.96 -12.42
N THR A 333 -7.89 11.53 -13.68
CA THR A 333 -9.11 11.84 -14.44
C THR A 333 -10.16 10.77 -14.17
N LYS A 334 -11.25 11.11 -13.46
CA LYS A 334 -12.31 10.17 -13.06
C LYS A 334 -12.88 9.37 -14.23
N ASN A 335 -13.25 10.04 -15.33
CA ASN A 335 -13.81 9.36 -16.50
C ASN A 335 -12.81 8.39 -17.16
N ARG A 336 -11.51 8.73 -17.18
CA ARG A 336 -10.46 7.85 -17.72
C ARG A 336 -10.21 6.66 -16.81
N PHE A 337 -10.21 6.87 -15.50
CA PHE A 337 -10.14 5.79 -14.51
C PHE A 337 -11.32 4.80 -14.69
N GLU A 338 -12.55 5.30 -14.79
CA GLU A 338 -13.74 4.47 -15.00
C GLU A 338 -13.70 3.71 -16.33
N GLN A 339 -13.18 4.33 -17.40
CA GLN A 339 -12.94 3.65 -18.68
C GLN A 339 -11.93 2.50 -18.53
N SER A 340 -10.80 2.76 -17.87
CA SER A 340 -9.77 1.75 -17.61
C SER A 340 -10.26 0.60 -16.72
N LEU A 341 -11.12 0.91 -15.74
CA LEU A 341 -11.75 -0.10 -14.89
C LEU A 341 -12.68 -1.03 -15.71
N LYS A 342 -13.44 -0.47 -16.66
CA LYS A 342 -14.27 -1.27 -17.58
C LYS A 342 -13.41 -2.14 -18.50
N GLU A 343 -12.31 -1.60 -19.01
CA GLU A 343 -11.33 -2.37 -19.79
C GLU A 343 -10.77 -3.54 -18.95
N TYR A 344 -10.37 -3.26 -17.70
CA TYR A 344 -9.89 -4.28 -16.78
C TYR A 344 -10.94 -5.39 -16.54
N TYR A 345 -12.21 -5.05 -16.32
CA TYR A 345 -13.28 -6.05 -16.21
C TYR A 345 -13.45 -6.87 -17.49
N SER A 346 -13.41 -6.23 -18.65
CA SER A 346 -13.49 -6.93 -19.94
C SER A 346 -12.36 -7.94 -20.10
N LEU A 347 -11.11 -7.54 -19.79
CA LEU A 347 -9.94 -8.40 -19.83
C LEU A 347 -10.00 -9.57 -18.84
N ARG A 348 -10.65 -9.35 -17.68
CA ARG A 348 -10.95 -10.40 -16.69
C ARG A 348 -12.12 -11.31 -17.11
N CYS A 349 -12.83 -10.99 -18.19
CA CYS A 349 -14.10 -11.57 -18.57
C CYS A 349 -15.17 -11.48 -17.46
N TRP A 350 -15.19 -10.33 -16.80
CA TRP A 350 -16.24 -9.93 -15.85
C TRP A 350 -17.28 -9.07 -16.57
N ASP A 351 -18.45 -8.92 -15.96
CA ASP A 351 -19.44 -7.95 -16.42
C ASP A 351 -19.10 -6.51 -15.98
N GLU A 352 -19.94 -5.55 -16.36
CA GLU A 352 -19.72 -4.12 -16.02
C GLU A 352 -19.82 -3.84 -14.50
N LYS A 353 -20.39 -4.76 -13.72
CA LYS A 353 -20.48 -4.70 -12.27
C LYS A 353 -19.27 -5.35 -11.59
N GLY A 354 -18.37 -5.94 -12.36
CA GLY A 354 -17.20 -6.67 -11.88
C GLY A 354 -17.55 -8.06 -11.32
N LEU A 355 -18.61 -8.69 -11.83
CA LEU A 355 -18.98 -10.08 -11.54
C LEU A 355 -18.35 -11.01 -12.58
N PRO A 356 -17.62 -12.07 -12.17
CA PRO A 356 -17.14 -13.08 -13.10
C PRO A 356 -18.27 -13.75 -13.91
N LYS A 357 -18.12 -13.81 -15.24
CA LYS A 357 -19.11 -14.45 -16.12
C LYS A 357 -19.03 -15.98 -16.06
N LYS A 358 -20.13 -16.68 -16.34
CA LYS A 358 -20.18 -18.16 -16.36
C LYS A 358 -19.13 -18.79 -17.25
N GLU A 359 -18.86 -18.20 -18.43
CA GLU A 359 -17.88 -18.77 -19.35
C GLU A 359 -16.47 -18.76 -18.73
N LYS A 360 -16.11 -17.65 -18.06
CA LYS A 360 -14.84 -17.52 -17.34
C LYS A 360 -14.76 -18.47 -16.16
N LEU A 361 -15.82 -18.59 -15.37
CA LEU A 361 -15.88 -19.53 -14.25
C LEU A 361 -15.73 -20.98 -14.72
N LYS A 362 -16.37 -21.36 -15.82
CA LYS A 362 -16.19 -22.67 -16.44
C LYS A 362 -14.75 -22.88 -16.94
N GLN A 363 -14.14 -21.88 -17.57
CA GLN A 363 -12.75 -21.95 -18.05
C GLN A 363 -11.73 -22.18 -16.93
N LEU A 364 -12.02 -21.63 -15.74
CA LEU A 364 -11.15 -21.69 -14.56
C LEU A 364 -11.52 -22.81 -13.59
N ASP A 365 -12.45 -23.71 -13.94
CA ASP A 365 -12.90 -24.80 -13.07
C ASP A 365 -13.56 -24.31 -11.76
N LEU A 366 -14.28 -23.18 -11.83
CA LEU A 366 -14.96 -22.51 -10.71
C LEU A 366 -16.48 -22.44 -10.88
N LEU A 367 -17.06 -23.14 -11.86
CA LEU A 367 -18.48 -23.04 -12.20
C LEU A 367 -19.41 -23.45 -11.04
N GLU A 368 -18.98 -24.38 -10.19
CA GLU A 368 -19.73 -24.80 -8.99
C GLU A 368 -19.99 -23.65 -8.01
N TYR A 369 -19.16 -22.59 -8.05
CA TYR A 369 -19.28 -21.42 -7.19
C TYR A 369 -20.12 -20.29 -7.81
N ALA A 370 -20.61 -20.43 -9.04
CA ALA A 370 -21.38 -19.37 -9.72
C ALA A 370 -22.64 -18.98 -8.93
N ASN A 371 -23.29 -19.96 -8.29
CA ASN A 371 -24.47 -19.74 -7.45
C ASN A 371 -24.19 -18.82 -6.25
N LEU A 372 -22.94 -18.73 -5.76
CA LEU A 372 -22.58 -17.86 -4.63
C LEU A 372 -22.78 -16.38 -4.93
N ILE A 373 -22.76 -16.01 -6.21
CA ILE A 373 -22.85 -14.63 -6.67
C ILE A 373 -24.11 -14.37 -7.51
N GLY A 374 -25.07 -15.30 -7.48
CA GLY A 374 -26.32 -15.20 -8.24
C GLY A 374 -26.13 -15.24 -9.76
N VAL A 375 -25.02 -15.82 -10.23
CA VAL A 375 -24.70 -15.97 -11.66
C VAL A 375 -25.16 -17.32 -12.16
#